data_AF-X0XU40-F1
#
_entry.id   AF-X0XU40-F1
#
_cell.length_a   1.000
_cell.length_b   1.000
_cell.length_c   1.000
_cell.angle_alpha   90.00
_cell.angle_beta   90.00
_cell.angle_gamma   90.00
#
_symmetry.space_group_name_H-M   'P 1'
#
loop_
_entity.id
_entity.type
_entity.pdbx_description
1 polymer ?
#
loop_
_entity_poly.entity_id
_entity_poly.type
_entity_poly.pdbx_seq_one_letter_code
_entity_poly.pdbx_strand_id
1 'polypeptide(L)'
;MLVRVIEATKIFGGTEGLSGLTALPSIWLELYLVLAVLLSALFGFRRMMDSDYGLVLKGINDNDRSVINAGINIYWMKAQALFISSAIGSFAGALMTHVYMFVGMPVFALDYSILPIASAVVGGP
;
A
#
# COMPACT_ATOMS: atom_id res chain seq x y z
N MET A 1 -20.16 -18.02 3.16
CA MET A 1 -21.25 -17.83 4.15
C MET A 1 -21.17 -16.44 4.79
N LEU A 2 -20.04 -16.01 5.38
CA LEU A 2 -19.86 -14.68 5.99
C LEU A 2 -20.11 -13.49 5.03
N VAL A 3 -19.61 -13.55 3.79
CA VAL A 3 -19.83 -12.49 2.77
C VAL A 3 -21.32 -12.24 2.51
N ARG A 4 -22.13 -13.30 2.42
CA ARG A 4 -23.58 -13.18 2.19
C ARG A 4 -24.34 -12.60 3.38
N VAL A 5 -23.83 -12.76 4.60
CA VAL A 5 -24.39 -12.15 5.80
C VAL A 5 -24.10 -10.65 5.84
N ILE A 6 -22.92 -10.23 5.39
CA ILE A 6 -22.53 -8.82 5.28
C ILE A 6 -23.33 -8.11 4.19
N GLU A 7 -23.56 -8.78 3.05
CA GLU A 7 -24.43 -8.27 1.98
C GLU A 7 -25.88 -8.14 2.42
N ALA A 8 -26.42 -9.13 3.13
CA ALA A 8 -27.80 -9.13 3.60
C ALA A 8 -28.06 -8.07 4.70
N THR A 9 -27.07 -7.76 5.52
CA THR A 9 -27.19 -6.79 6.62
C THR A 9 -26.87 -5.35 6.19
N LYS A 10 -26.33 -5.13 4.98
CA LYS A 10 -25.94 -3.80 4.43
C LYS A 10 -25.00 -2.96 5.31
N ILE A 11 -24.40 -3.52 6.36
CA ILE A 11 -23.59 -2.77 7.33
C ILE A 11 -22.35 -2.13 6.69
N PHE A 12 -21.79 -2.75 5.64
CA PHE A 12 -20.63 -2.25 4.88
C PHE A 12 -20.98 -1.85 3.43
N GLY A 13 -22.23 -1.49 3.16
CA GLY A 13 -22.66 -1.07 1.80
C GLY A 13 -23.01 -2.20 0.83
N GLY A 14 -22.89 -3.47 1.25
CA GLY A 14 -23.30 -4.63 0.45
C GLY A 14 -22.39 -4.89 -0.77
N THR A 15 -22.95 -5.40 -1.88
CA THR A 15 -22.20 -5.72 -3.12
C THR A 15 -21.73 -4.48 -3.88
N GLU A 16 -22.43 -3.36 -3.70
CA GLU A 16 -22.17 -2.08 -4.36
C GLU A 16 -21.05 -1.30 -3.64
N GLY A 17 -20.85 -1.56 -2.34
CA GLY A 17 -19.88 -0.85 -1.52
C GLY A 17 -20.45 0.39 -0.82
N LEU A 18 -19.59 1.14 -0.13
CA LEU A 18 -19.95 2.35 0.62
C LEU A 18 -19.86 3.56 -0.31
N SER A 19 -20.99 4.22 -0.55
CA SER A 19 -21.09 5.48 -1.30
C SER A 19 -21.47 6.64 -0.38
N GLY A 20 -21.06 7.85 -0.74
CA GLY A 20 -21.36 9.06 0.04
C GLY A 20 -20.45 9.26 1.25
N LEU A 21 -19.19 8.78 1.17
CA LEU A 21 -18.19 9.12 2.17
C LEU A 21 -17.96 10.63 2.19
N THR A 22 -17.84 11.20 3.38
CA THR A 22 -17.55 12.63 3.54
C THR A 22 -16.16 12.92 2.98
N ALA A 23 -16.09 13.78 1.97
CA ALA A 23 -14.83 14.29 1.44
C ALA A 23 -14.06 15.06 2.52
N LEU A 24 -12.75 15.16 2.34
CA LEU A 24 -11.96 16.02 3.21
C LEU A 24 -12.42 17.49 3.08
N PRO A 25 -12.36 18.29 4.15
CA PRO A 25 -12.96 19.63 4.18
C PRO A 25 -12.43 20.60 3.13
N SER A 26 -11.23 20.34 2.58
CA SER A 26 -10.64 21.18 1.53
C SER A 26 -9.75 20.38 0.59
N ILE A 27 -9.83 20.70 -0.70
CA ILE A 27 -8.98 20.15 -1.77
C ILE A 27 -7.49 20.37 -1.49
N TRP A 28 -7.15 21.52 -0.87
CA TRP A 28 -5.77 21.87 -0.52
C TRP A 28 -5.22 20.94 0.55
N LEU A 29 -6.00 20.66 1.60
CA LEU A 29 -5.58 19.76 2.66
C LEU A 29 -5.37 18.35 2.11
N GLU A 30 -6.25 17.88 1.23
CA GLU A 30 -6.10 16.60 0.55
C GLU A 30 -4.81 16.53 -0.27
N LEU A 31 -4.57 17.53 -1.14
CA LEU A 31 -3.35 17.61 -1.95
C LEU A 31 -2.07 17.68 -1.11
N TYR A 32 -2.04 18.54 -0.09
CA TYR A 32 -0.88 18.69 0.78
C TYR A 32 -0.65 17.44 1.64
N LEU A 33 -1.70 16.75 2.06
CA LEU A 33 -1.60 15.51 2.82
C LEU A 33 -1.04 14.39 1.94
N VAL A 34 -1.57 14.20 0.73
CA VAL A 34 -1.05 13.21 -0.23
C VAL A 34 0.42 13.49 -0.53
N LEU A 35 0.76 14.75 -0.81
CA LEU A 35 2.13 15.15 -1.10
C LEU A 35 3.07 14.95 0.09
N ALA A 36 2.66 15.34 1.29
CA ALA A 36 3.44 15.16 2.51
C ALA A 36 3.71 13.67 2.79
N VAL A 37 2.68 12.82 2.62
CA VAL A 37 2.86 11.37 2.82
C VAL A 37 3.73 10.77 1.74
N LEU A 38 3.56 11.14 0.47
CA LEU A 38 4.41 10.68 -0.62
C LEU A 38 5.88 11.04 -0.37
N LEU A 39 6.16 12.30 -0.01
CA LEU A 39 7.51 12.73 0.32
C LEU A 39 8.05 11.98 1.54
N SER A 40 7.24 11.84 2.61
CA SER A 40 7.67 11.10 3.81
C SER A 40 8.00 9.64 3.51
N ALA A 41 7.22 8.97 2.65
CA ALA A 41 7.47 7.60 2.24
C ALA A 41 8.72 7.52 1.37
N LEU A 42 8.89 8.42 0.40
CA LEU A 42 10.05 8.46 -0.48
C LEU A 42 11.36 8.71 0.29
N PHE A 43 11.38 9.74 1.15
CA PHE A 43 12.56 10.04 1.97
C PHE A 43 12.79 8.96 3.04
N GLY A 44 11.72 8.43 3.65
CA GLY A 44 11.79 7.35 4.63
C GLY A 44 12.38 6.07 4.05
N PHE A 45 11.87 5.63 2.90
CA PHE A 45 12.40 4.45 2.21
C PHE A 45 13.83 4.68 1.73
N ARG A 46 14.15 5.84 1.16
CA ARG A 46 15.53 6.15 0.74
C ARG A 46 16.50 6.07 1.92
N ARG A 47 16.15 6.72 3.04
CA ARG A 47 16.97 6.71 4.26
C ARG A 47 17.09 5.32 4.89
N MET A 48 16.06 4.49 4.78
CA MET A 48 16.06 3.10 5.24
C MET A 48 16.96 2.22 4.36
N MET A 49 16.90 2.40 3.03
CA MET A 49 17.72 1.65 2.08
C MET A 49 19.22 1.99 2.15
N ASP A 50 19.55 3.18 2.65
CA ASP A 50 20.94 3.62 2.92
C ASP A 50 21.47 3.14 4.29
N SER A 51 20.62 2.54 5.14
CA SER A 51 21.04 2.00 6.44
C SER A 51 21.47 0.53 6.36
N ASP A 52 22.08 0.01 7.42
CA ASP A 52 22.48 -1.40 7.54
C ASP A 52 21.30 -2.36 7.29
N TYR A 53 20.10 -1.97 7.69
CA TYR A 53 18.88 -2.73 7.42
C TYR A 53 18.61 -2.88 5.90
N GLY A 54 18.80 -1.80 5.15
CA GLY A 54 18.66 -1.77 3.70
C GLY A 54 19.73 -2.58 2.98
N LEU A 55 20.96 -2.60 3.49
CA LEU A 55 22.05 -3.42 2.95
C LEU A 55 21.72 -4.92 3.07
N VAL A 56 21.15 -5.35 4.20
CA VAL A 56 20.74 -6.75 4.35
C VAL A 56 19.58 -7.10 3.41
N LEU A 57 18.61 -6.19 3.23
CA LEU A 57 17.52 -6.40 2.26
C LEU A 57 18.05 -6.52 0.81
N LYS A 58 19.03 -5.70 0.43
CA LYS A 58 19.73 -5.83 -0.86
C LYS A 58 20.43 -7.17 -0.98
N GLY A 59 21.14 -7.61 0.07
CA GLY A 59 21.77 -8.93 0.11
C GLY A 59 20.77 -10.10 -0.01
N ILE A 60 19.57 -9.96 0.56
CA ILE A 60 18.49 -10.94 0.41
C ILE A 60 17.97 -11.00 -1.05
N ASN A 61 17.95 -9.87 -1.76
CA ASN A 61 17.56 -9.80 -3.18
C ASN A 61 18.60 -10.49 -4.08
N ASP A 62 19.89 -10.26 -3.83
CA ASP A 62 20.97 -10.85 -4.62
C ASP A 62 21.11 -12.36 -4.39
N ASN A 63 21.22 -12.78 -3.12
CA ASN A 63 21.37 -14.20 -2.77
C ASN A 63 20.94 -14.49 -1.34
N ASP A 64 19.72 -15.01 -1.19
CA ASP A 64 19.17 -15.40 0.11
C ASP A 64 20.04 -16.45 0.82
N ARG A 65 20.63 -17.42 0.12
CA ARG A 65 21.51 -18.44 0.73
C ARG A 65 22.75 -17.82 1.37
N SER A 66 23.30 -16.76 0.79
CA SER A 66 24.46 -16.06 1.37
C SER A 66 24.11 -15.39 2.69
N VAL A 67 22.92 -14.78 2.78
CA VAL A 67 22.44 -14.13 4.00
C VAL A 67 22.06 -15.15 5.10
N ILE A 68 21.51 -16.32 4.72
CA ILE A 68 21.27 -17.43 5.67
C ILE A 68 22.59 -17.91 6.27
N ASN A 69 23.63 -18.06 5.44
CA ASN A 69 24.96 -18.49 5.89
C ASN A 69 25.63 -17.47 6.83
N ALA A 70 25.25 -16.19 6.74
CA ALA A 70 25.68 -15.14 7.67
C ALA A 70 24.94 -15.18 9.03
N GLY A 71 24.01 -16.12 9.23
CA GLY A 71 23.27 -16.29 10.48
C GLY A 71 22.08 -15.34 10.66
N ILE A 72 21.66 -14.64 9.62
CA ILE A 72 20.56 -13.68 9.67
C ILE A 72 19.23 -14.39 9.37
N ASN A 73 18.19 -14.14 10.19
CA ASN A 73 16.86 -14.68 9.96
C ASN A 73 16.14 -13.93 8.82
N ILE A 74 16.18 -14.49 7.62
CA ILE A 74 15.54 -13.92 6.42
C ILE A 74 14.02 -13.84 6.55
N TYR A 75 13.37 -14.82 7.18
CA TYR A 75 11.91 -14.84 7.28
C TYR A 75 11.39 -13.62 8.05
N TRP A 76 12.07 -13.27 9.14
CA TRP A 76 11.71 -12.10 9.95
C TRP A 76 11.92 -10.80 9.18
N MET A 77 13.04 -10.68 8.46
CA MET A 77 13.31 -9.48 7.65
C MET A 77 12.34 -9.32 6.48
N LYS A 78 11.99 -10.41 5.78
CA LYS A 78 10.99 -10.40 4.71
C LYS A 78 9.60 -10.03 5.24
N ALA A 79 9.22 -10.56 6.41
CA ALA A 79 7.94 -10.21 7.05
C ALA A 79 7.86 -8.72 7.41
N GLN A 80 8.93 -8.15 7.96
CA GLN A 80 9.00 -6.71 8.24
C GLN A 80 8.93 -5.87 6.97
N ALA A 81 9.69 -6.22 5.93
CA ALA A 81 9.66 -5.51 4.66
C ALA A 81 8.26 -5.56 4.00
N LEU A 82 7.57 -6.71 4.08
CA LEU A 82 6.20 -6.86 3.61
C LEU A 82 5.23 -6.01 4.44
N PHE A 83 5.38 -5.99 5.76
CA PHE A 83 4.53 -5.21 6.65
C PHE A 83 4.63 -3.71 6.38
N ILE A 84 5.86 -3.18 6.26
CA ILE A 84 6.10 -1.75 6.01
C ILE A 84 5.56 -1.34 4.63
N SER A 85 5.81 -2.14 3.59
CA SER A 85 5.30 -1.84 2.25
C SER A 85 3.77 -1.91 2.18
N SER A 86 3.16 -2.91 2.82
CA SER A 86 1.71 -3.06 2.88
C SER A 86 1.03 -1.95 3.68
N ALA A 87 1.65 -1.44 4.75
CA ALA A 87 1.11 -0.34 5.54
C ALA A 87 1.02 0.97 4.74
N ILE A 88 2.02 1.27 3.91
CA ILE A 88 2.00 2.46 3.06
C ILE A 88 1.05 2.26 1.87
N GLY A 89 1.01 1.05 1.29
CA GLY A 89 0.06 0.71 0.23
C GLY A 89 -1.41 0.79 0.69
N SER A 90 -1.72 0.33 1.91
CA SER A 90 -3.07 0.41 2.46
C SER A 90 -3.49 1.85 2.75
N PHE A 91 -2.54 2.69 3.21
CA PHE A 91 -2.78 4.12 3.39
C PHE A 91 -3.08 4.83 2.05
N ALA A 92 -2.36 4.50 0.98
CA ALA A 92 -2.66 5.02 -0.35
C ALA A 92 -4.06 4.61 -0.83
N GLY A 93 -4.46 3.36 -0.57
CA GLY A 93 -5.82 2.89 -0.83
C GLY A 93 -6.88 3.66 -0.03
N ALA A 94 -6.65 3.90 1.26
CA ALA A 94 -7.55 4.68 2.10
C ALA A 94 -7.70 6.13 1.60
N LEU A 95 -6.61 6.76 1.15
CA LEU A 95 -6.70 8.09 0.53
C LEU A 95 -7.52 8.08 -0.76
N MET A 96 -7.28 7.09 -1.62
CA MET A 96 -8.05 6.93 -2.86
C MET A 96 -9.55 6.82 -2.59
N THR A 97 -9.95 6.12 -1.53
CA THR A 97 -11.37 6.04 -1.14
C THR A 97 -11.97 7.35 -0.68
N HIS A 98 -11.18 8.23 -0.04
CA HIS A 98 -11.63 9.57 0.32
C HIS A 98 -11.77 10.49 -0.90
N VAL A 99 -10.86 10.38 -1.88
CA VAL A 99 -10.89 11.17 -3.13
C VAL A 99 -12.12 10.80 -3.97
N TYR A 100 -12.39 9.51 -4.15
CA TYR A 100 -13.52 9.04 -4.94
C TYR A 100 -14.85 9.06 -4.18
N MET A 101 -14.84 9.34 -2.87
CA MET A 101 -16.01 9.33 -1.97
C MET A 101 -16.82 8.02 -2.03
N PHE A 102 -16.16 6.94 -2.47
CA PHE A 102 -16.76 5.67 -2.81
C PHE A 102 -15.76 4.53 -2.59
N VAL A 103 -16.23 3.45 -2.00
CA VAL A 103 -15.49 2.20 -1.80
C VAL A 103 -16.33 1.07 -2.31
N GLY A 104 -15.92 0.43 -3.40
CA GLY A 104 -16.65 -0.71 -3.93
C GLY A 104 -15.82 -1.53 -4.91
N MET A 105 -16.38 -2.66 -5.31
CA MET A 105 -15.80 -3.57 -6.32
C MET A 105 -15.40 -2.87 -7.64
N PRO A 106 -16.10 -1.83 -8.13
CA PRO A 106 -15.70 -1.14 -9.37
C PRO A 106 -14.31 -0.50 -9.32
N VAL A 107 -13.81 -0.11 -8.14
CA VAL A 107 -12.47 0.47 -7.98
C VAL A 107 -11.37 -0.56 -8.27
N PHE A 108 -11.69 -1.86 -8.17
CA PHE A 108 -10.80 -2.98 -8.51
C PHE A 108 -10.99 -3.50 -9.93
N ALA A 109 -11.76 -2.80 -10.77
CA ALA A 109 -11.87 -3.14 -12.18
C ALA A 109 -10.48 -3.06 -12.87
N LEU A 110 -10.33 -3.80 -13.97
CA LEU A 110 -9.07 -3.86 -14.71
C LEU A 110 -8.57 -2.48 -15.14
N ASP A 111 -9.48 -1.59 -15.52
CA ASP A 111 -9.17 -0.24 -15.99
C ASP A 111 -8.49 0.63 -14.91
N TYR A 112 -8.84 0.44 -13.64
CA TYR A 112 -8.23 1.18 -12.52
C TYR A 112 -7.03 0.45 -11.91
N SER A 113 -7.10 -0.89 -11.82
CA SER A 113 -6.03 -1.72 -11.24
C SER A 113 -4.77 -1.78 -12.11
N ILE A 114 -4.86 -1.46 -13.41
CA ILE A 114 -3.69 -1.36 -14.27
C ILE A 114 -2.80 -0.17 -13.90
N LEU A 115 -3.35 0.91 -13.34
CA LEU A 115 -2.60 2.13 -13.05
C LEU A 115 -1.51 1.91 -11.99
N PRO A 116 -1.76 1.27 -10.84
CA PRO A 116 -0.70 0.92 -9.89
C PRO A 116 0.37 0.00 -10.50
N ILE A 117 -0.04 -1.01 -11.27
CA ILE A 117 0.89 -1.96 -11.91
C ILE A 117 1.78 -1.22 -12.93
N ALA A 118 1.18 -0.40 -13.78
CA ALA A 118 1.90 0.42 -14.75
C ALA A 118 2.83 1.40 -14.05
N SER A 119 2.42 2.02 -12.94
CA SER A 119 3.26 2.93 -12.18
C SER A 119 4.48 2.23 -11.56
N ALA A 120 4.34 0.98 -11.12
CA ALA A 120 5.45 0.18 -10.62
C ALA A 120 6.43 -0.19 -11.75
N VAL A 121 5.92 -0.52 -12.94
CA VAL A 121 6.76 -0.85 -14.11
C VAL A 121 7.48 0.38 -14.66
N VAL A 122 6.79 1.52 -14.78
CA VAL A 122 7.37 2.80 -15.27
C VAL A 122 8.35 3.38 -14.25
N GLY A 123 8.09 3.19 -12.95
CA GLY A 123 8.98 3.61 -11.87
C GLY A 123 10.35 2.92 -11.90
N GLY A 124 10.47 1.78 -12.59
CA GLY A 124 11.72 1.03 -12.77
C GLY A 124 12.13 0.18 -11.55
N PRO A 125 13.13 -0.71 -11.70
CA PRO A 125 13.78 -1.44 -10.61
C PRO A 125 14.70 -0.56 -9.75
#